data_AF-A0A2D6YNP1-F1
#
_entry.id   AF-A0A2D6YNP1-F1
#
_cell.length_a   1.000
_cell.length_b   1.000
_cell.length_c   1.000
_cell.angle_alpha   90.00
_cell.angle_beta   90.00
_cell.angle_gamma   90.00
#
_symmetry.space_group_name_H-M   'P 1'
#
loop_
_entity.id
_entity.type
_entity.pdbx_description
1 polymer ?
#
loop_
_entity_poly.entity_id
_entity_poly.type
_entity_poly.pdbx_seq_one_letter_code
_entity_poly.pdbx_strand_id
1 'polypeptide(L)' 'MPVDKASSEIEGFFKLSQRSNWNEFSLALYYFGRLHQNFVYADKNGNISLHRAANLPIH' A
#
# COMPACT_ATOMS: atom_id res chain seq x y z
N MET A 1 -4.71 16.49 14.43
CA MET A 1 -4.54 17.29 13.20
C MET A 1 -4.86 16.39 12.03
N PRO A 2 -5.61 16.83 11.00
CA PRO A 2 -5.83 16.00 9.82
C PRO A 2 -4.46 15.79 9.15
N VAL A 3 -4.01 14.54 9.09
CA VAL A 3 -2.84 14.18 8.28
C VAL A 3 -3.20 14.48 6.84
N ASP A 4 -2.41 15.33 6.19
CA ASP A 4 -2.50 15.53 4.75
C ASP A 4 -2.34 14.17 4.06
N LYS A 5 -3.24 13.86 3.11
CA LYS A 5 -3.22 12.59 2.37
C LYS A 5 -1.94 12.45 1.53
N ALA A 6 -1.29 13.54 1.13
CA ALA A 6 0.04 13.47 0.50
C ALA A 6 1.10 12.99 1.50
N SER A 7 1.06 13.50 2.73
CA SER A 7 1.91 13.03 3.83
C SER A 7 1.64 11.57 4.19
N SER A 8 0.39 11.09 4.09
CA SER A 8 0.09 9.67 4.31
C SER A 8 0.66 8.76 3.23
N GLU A 9 0.65 9.16 1.95
CA GLU A 9 1.24 8.34 0.87
C GLU A 9 2.77 8.20 1.01
N ILE A 10 3.46 9.27 1.43
CA ILE A 10 4.89 9.22 1.74
C ILE A 10 5.18 8.28 2.91
N GLU A 11 4.38 8.33 3.98
CA GLU A 11 4.47 7.40 5.11
C GLU A 11 4.24 5.94 4.64
N GLY A 12 3.26 5.71 3.78
CA GLY A 12 2.98 4.41 3.16
C GLY A 12 4.17 3.86 2.39
N PHE A 13 4.86 4.71 1.62
CA PHE A 13 6.06 4.33 0.88
C PHE A 13 7.21 3.89 1.80
N PHE A 14 7.48 4.66 2.85
CA PHE A 14 8.50 4.27 3.85
C PHE A 14 8.13 2.98 4.59
N LYS A 15 6.83 2.74 4.84
CA LYS A 15 6.39 1.49 5.45
C LYS A 15 6.58 0.31 4.49
N LEU A 16 6.21 0.46 3.22
CA LEU A 16 6.39 -0.59 2.21
C LEU A 16 7.84 -1.06 2.08
N SER A 17 8.81 -0.14 2.11
CA SER A 17 10.23 -0.50 1.98
C SER A 17 10.80 -1.27 3.18
N GLN A 18 10.12 -1.23 4.32
CA GLN A 18 10.56 -1.84 5.58
C GLN A 18 9.82 -3.15 5.91
N ARG A 19 8.71 -3.47 5.24
CA ARG A 19 7.93 -4.68 5.53
C ARG A 19 8.60 -5.92 4.94
N SER A 20 8.65 -6.99 5.71
CA SER A 20 9.23 -8.28 5.31
C SER A 20 8.17 -9.38 5.10
N ASN A 21 6.90 -9.09 5.36
CA ASN A 21 5.81 -10.06 5.26
C ASN A 21 4.55 -9.48 4.61
N TRP A 22 3.72 -10.40 4.11
CA TRP A 22 2.50 -10.13 3.36
C TRP A 22 1.47 -9.26 4.10
N ASN A 23 1.25 -9.56 5.38
CA ASN A 23 0.21 -8.89 6.16
C ASN A 23 0.55 -7.40 6.34
N GLU A 24 1.81 -7.14 6.62
CA GLU A 24 2.34 -5.80 6.77
C GLU A 24 2.35 -5.01 5.45
N PHE A 25 2.69 -5.66 4.34
CA PHE A 25 2.57 -5.09 3.00
C PHE A 25 1.11 -4.67 2.71
N SER A 26 0.15 -5.56 2.98
CA SER A 26 -1.28 -5.29 2.78
C SER A 26 -1.78 -4.11 3.61
N LEU A 27 -1.30 -3.97 4.85
CA LEU A 27 -1.63 -2.85 5.73
C LEU A 27 -1.03 -1.51 5.23
N ALA A 28 0.15 -1.53 4.62
CA ALA A 28 0.77 -0.32 4.08
C ALA A 28 0.03 0.22 2.84
N LEU A 29 -0.71 -0.62 2.12
CA LEU A 29 -1.50 -0.18 0.97
C LEU A 29 -2.65 0.77 1.34
N TYR A 30 -3.14 0.74 2.59
CA TYR A 30 -4.20 1.66 3.06
C TYR A 30 -3.77 3.13 3.09
N TYR A 31 -2.47 3.40 3.03
CA TYR A 31 -1.93 4.75 2.96
C TYR A 31 -2.06 5.37 1.55
N PHE A 32 -2.35 4.55 0.53
CA PHE A 32 -2.48 4.97 -0.87
C PHE A 32 -3.95 5.12 -1.25
N GLY A 33 -4.42 6.37 -1.34
CA GLY A 33 -5.83 6.67 -1.50
C GLY A 33 -6.18 7.74 -2.54
N ARG A 34 -5.19 8.46 -3.10
CA ARG A 34 -5.43 9.45 -4.17
C ARG A 34 -4.94 8.95 -5.52
N LEU A 35 -3.73 8.40 -5.56
CA LEU A 35 -3.15 7.89 -6.79
C LEU A 35 -3.46 6.40 -6.92
N HIS A 36 -4.33 6.07 -7.88
CA HIS A 36 -4.61 4.68 -8.24
C HIS A 36 -3.35 4.06 -8.83
N GLN A 37 -2.70 3.20 -8.06
CA GLN A 37 -1.45 2.55 -8.43
C GLN A 37 -1.54 1.04 -8.22
N ASN A 38 -0.89 0.31 -9.11
CA ASN A 38 -0.70 -1.13 -8.96
C ASN A 38 0.60 -1.38 -8.20
N PHE A 39 0.53 -2.23 -7.18
CA PHE A 39 1.68 -2.66 -6.40
C PHE A 39 1.94 -4.14 -6.65
N VAL A 40 3.18 -4.48 -7.00
CA VAL A 40 3.62 -5.86 -7.13
C VAL A 40 4.35 -6.24 -5.84
N TYR A 41 4.00 -7.38 -5.26
CA TYR A 41 4.66 -7.95 -4.09
C TYR A 41 5.30 -9.30 -4.44
N ALA A 42 6.50 -9.52 -3.92
CA ALA A 42 7.20 -10.79 -3.97
C ALA A 42 8.02 -10.99 -2.68
N ASP A 43 7.99 -12.18 -2.07
CA ASP A 43 8.82 -12.51 -0.90
C ASP A 43 9.56 -13.85 -1.02
N LYS A 44 10.46 -14.12 -0.04
CA LYS A 44 11.29 -15.34 0.01
C LYS A 44 10.50 -16.62 0.30
N ASN A 45 9.27 -16.50 0.77
CA ASN A 45 8.37 -17.63 1.02
C ASN A 45 7.58 -18.02 -0.24
N GLY A 46 7.81 -17.31 -1.35
CA GLY A 46 7.17 -17.58 -2.64
C GLY A 46 5.83 -16.87 -2.81
N ASN A 47 5.47 -15.92 -1.95
CA ASN A 47 4.26 -15.13 -2.16
C ASN A 47 4.51 -14.13 -3.30
N ILE A 48 3.71 -14.20 -4.36
CA ILE A 48 3.75 -13.26 -5.50
C ILE A 48 2.34 -12.76 -5.77
N SER A 49 2.12 -11.45 -5.84
CA SER A 49 0.78 -10.89 -6.07
C SER A 49 0.79 -9.49 -6.67
N LEU A 50 -0.32 -9.15 -7.33
CA LEU A 50 -0.62 -7.84 -7.86
C LEU A 50 -1.78 -7.22 -7.08
N HIS A 51 -1.55 -6.05 -6.47
CA HIS A 51 -2.56 -5.32 -5.72
C HIS A 51 -2.90 -4.00 -6.38
N ARG A 52 -4.19 -3.69 -6.44
CA ARG A 52 -4.69 -2.39 -6.86
C ARG A 52 -4.97 -1.57 -5.61
N ALA A 53 -4.16 -0.54 -5.35
CA ALA A 53 -4.53 0.45 -4.34
C ALA A 53 -5.40 1.50 -5.02
N ALA A 54 -6.71 1.25 -5.05
CA ALA A 54 -7.69 2.16 -5.61
C ALA A 54 -8.93 2.20 -4.72
N ASN A 55 -9.44 3.40 -4.47
CA ASN A 55 -10.74 3.57 -3.85
C ASN A 55 -11.80 3.45 -4.95
N LEU A 56 -12.43 2.27 -5.04
CA LEU A 56 -13.55 2.07 -5.96
C LEU A 56 -14.82 2.65 -5.34
N PRO A 57 -15.53 3.55 -6.02
CA PRO A 57 -16.85 3.97 -5.59
C PRO A 57 -17.80 2.77 -5.62
N ILE A 58 -18.44 2.48 -4.50
CA ILE A 58 -19.59 1.59 -4.42
C ILE A 58 -20.85 2.46 -4.43
N HIS A 59 -21.41 2.66 -5.62
CA HIS A 59 -22.78 3.15 -5.84
C HIS A 59 -23.80 2.20 -5.20
#